data_AF-A0A358MA69-F1
#
_entry.id   AF-A0A358MA69-F1
#
_cell.length_a   1.000
_cell.length_b   1.000
_cell.length_c   1.000
_cell.angle_alpha   90.00
_cell.angle_beta   90.00
_cell.angle_gamma   90.00
#
_symmetry.space_group_name_H-M   'P 1'
#
loop_
_entity.id
_entity.type
_entity.pdbx_description
1 polymer ?
#
loop_
_entity_poly.entity_id
_entity_poly.type
_entity_poly.pdbx_seq_one_letter_code
_entity_poly.pdbx_strand_id
1 'polypeptide(L)'
;LADVPLDKAQEDELRLRLEKEYGIRLRQPLPRTVGEIAEVIRSCCEEKKRKARRIITIPNLLSLFRLLLIPVYAMLYVHAETAKDYLLSGAILALSCITDLFDGLIARRFDQISNLGKALDPIADKATQGVMLLCVADRHPVLWWLFGFFALKEGFQLVMGCWYLRKGQMLPGALMSGKVSTVVLFLCMILLVIFPRMHSWAVVLLLILCAIFMAVSFISYIKAYFGRNKKVEKL
;
A
#
# COMPACT_ATOMS: atom_id res chain seq x y z
N LEU A 1 -43.42 -21.06 -17.32
CA LEU A 1 -44.17 -21.08 -16.04
C LEU A 1 -44.74 -19.69 -15.85
N ALA A 2 -46.05 -19.61 -15.68
CA ALA A 2 -46.87 -18.40 -15.82
C ALA A 2 -46.40 -17.22 -14.96
N ASP A 3 -46.53 -16.02 -15.51
CA ASP A 3 -46.31 -14.73 -14.85
C ASP A 3 -47.30 -14.52 -13.70
N VAL A 4 -46.95 -15.04 -12.52
CA VAL A 4 -47.68 -14.79 -11.27
C VAL A 4 -47.27 -13.41 -10.74
N PRO A 5 -48.18 -12.44 -10.64
CA PRO A 5 -47.87 -11.14 -10.05
C PRO A 5 -47.58 -11.29 -8.55
N LEU A 6 -46.46 -10.72 -8.10
CA LEU A 6 -46.07 -10.69 -6.69
C LEU A 6 -47.02 -9.79 -5.87
N ASP A 7 -47.40 -10.22 -4.68
CA ASP A 7 -48.13 -9.38 -3.72
C ASP A 7 -47.20 -8.36 -3.05
N LYS A 8 -47.74 -7.23 -2.58
CA LYS A 8 -46.96 -6.12 -1.98
C LYS A 8 -46.11 -6.57 -0.79
N ALA A 9 -46.63 -7.48 0.04
CA ALA A 9 -45.89 -8.02 1.17
C ALA A 9 -44.65 -8.82 0.73
N GLN A 10 -44.77 -9.56 -0.39
CA GLN A 10 -43.66 -10.30 -0.97
C GLN A 10 -42.63 -9.35 -1.61
N GLU A 11 -43.08 -8.26 -2.23
CA GLU A 11 -42.21 -7.23 -2.81
C GLU A 11 -41.35 -6.54 -1.73
N ASP A 12 -41.95 -6.18 -0.60
CA ASP A 12 -41.26 -5.53 0.51
C ASP A 12 -40.30 -6.50 1.24
N GLU A 13 -40.67 -7.78 1.42
CA GLU A 13 -39.75 -8.78 1.98
C GLU A 13 -38.54 -9.00 1.04
N LEU A 14 -38.76 -9.05 -0.27
CA LEU A 14 -37.68 -9.21 -1.24
C LEU A 14 -36.73 -8.00 -1.24
N ARG A 15 -37.28 -6.78 -1.15
CA ARG A 15 -36.47 -5.55 -1.02
C ARG A 15 -35.61 -5.58 0.22
N LEU A 16 -36.19 -5.99 1.35
CA LEU A 16 -35.50 -6.02 2.63
C LEU A 16 -34.40 -7.09 2.65
N ARG A 17 -34.62 -8.25 2.01
CA ARG A 17 -33.58 -9.25 1.77
C ARG A 17 -32.48 -8.74 0.83
N LEU A 18 -32.83 -8.09 -0.28
CA LEU A 18 -31.85 -7.55 -1.22
C LEU A 18 -31.01 -6.42 -0.61
N GLU A 19 -31.61 -5.55 0.20
CA GLU A 19 -30.89 -4.51 0.92
C GLU A 19 -29.99 -5.10 2.02
N LYS A 20 -30.47 -6.09 2.80
CA LYS A 20 -29.66 -6.76 3.83
C LYS A 20 -28.53 -7.62 3.27
N GLU A 21 -28.80 -8.40 2.24
CA GLU A 21 -27.91 -9.47 1.77
C GLU A 21 -26.95 -8.98 0.67
N TYR A 22 -27.36 -7.95 -0.09
CA TYR A 22 -26.58 -7.41 -1.19
C TYR A 22 -26.23 -5.92 -1.06
N GLY A 23 -26.83 -5.19 -0.10
CA GLY A 23 -26.58 -3.76 0.10
C GLY A 23 -27.15 -2.87 -1.03
N ILE A 24 -28.10 -3.39 -1.80
CA ILE A 24 -28.65 -2.73 -2.99
C ILE A 24 -29.97 -2.07 -2.62
N ARG A 25 -29.99 -0.74 -2.60
CA ARG A 25 -31.20 0.05 -2.36
C ARG A 25 -31.92 0.29 -3.69
N LEU A 26 -32.93 -0.52 -3.99
CA LEU A 26 -33.75 -0.41 -5.20
C LEU A 26 -34.52 0.92 -5.21
N ARG A 27 -34.17 1.83 -6.13
CA ARG A 27 -34.82 3.15 -6.31
C ARG A 27 -36.02 3.12 -7.27
N GLN A 28 -36.27 2.00 -7.94
CA GLN A 28 -37.33 1.83 -8.94
C GLN A 28 -38.31 0.73 -8.50
N PRO A 29 -39.59 0.77 -8.92
CA PRO A 29 -40.57 -0.27 -8.60
C PRO A 29 -40.11 -1.64 -9.09
N LEU A 30 -40.36 -2.69 -8.30
CA LEU A 30 -39.89 -4.04 -8.63
C LEU A 30 -40.70 -4.55 -9.84
N PRO A 31 -40.06 -5.11 -10.87
CA PRO A 31 -40.78 -5.59 -12.04
C PRO A 31 -41.67 -6.80 -11.69
N ARG A 32 -42.83 -6.91 -12.35
CA ARG A 32 -44.00 -7.69 -11.87
C ARG A 32 -43.92 -9.19 -12.14
N THR A 33 -42.88 -9.66 -12.82
CA THR A 33 -42.75 -11.05 -13.26
C THR A 33 -41.48 -11.73 -12.73
N VAL A 34 -41.56 -13.05 -12.51
CA VAL A 34 -40.44 -13.87 -12.03
C VAL A 34 -39.24 -13.80 -12.99
N GLY A 35 -39.49 -13.64 -14.29
CA GLY A 35 -38.46 -13.46 -15.33
C GLY A 35 -37.66 -12.16 -15.16
N GLU A 36 -38.34 -11.05 -14.90
CA GLU A 36 -37.68 -9.75 -14.70
C GLU A 36 -36.90 -9.70 -13.37
N ILE A 37 -37.40 -10.34 -12.30
CA ILE A 37 -36.68 -10.48 -11.03
C ILE A 37 -35.37 -11.26 -11.25
N ALA A 38 -35.41 -12.36 -12.02
CA ALA A 38 -34.21 -13.13 -12.36
C ALA A 38 -33.19 -12.30 -13.16
N GLU A 39 -33.64 -11.38 -14.02
CA GLU A 39 -32.78 -10.48 -14.78
C GLU A 39 -32.12 -9.41 -13.90
N VAL A 40 -32.87 -8.83 -12.95
CA VAL A 40 -32.33 -7.90 -11.94
C VAL A 40 -31.27 -8.58 -11.08
N ILE A 41 -31.53 -9.79 -10.58
CA ILE A 41 -30.53 -10.56 -9.80
C ILE A 41 -29.28 -10.83 -10.64
N ARG A 42 -29.44 -11.21 -11.92
CA ARG A 42 -28.31 -11.46 -12.83
C ARG A 42 -27.47 -10.19 -13.05
N SER A 43 -28.12 -9.05 -13.27
CA SER A 43 -27.48 -7.74 -13.41
C SER A 43 -26.71 -7.34 -12.14
N CYS A 44 -27.32 -7.47 -10.97
CA CYS A 44 -26.67 -7.20 -9.69
C CYS A 44 -25.49 -8.13 -9.41
N CYS A 45 -25.60 -9.42 -9.78
CA CYS A 45 -24.52 -10.40 -9.60
C CYS A 45 -23.34 -10.11 -10.54
N GLU A 46 -23.61 -9.72 -11.79
CA GLU A 46 -22.60 -9.23 -12.72
C GLU A 46 -21.97 -7.91 -12.26
N GLU A 47 -22.74 -7.01 -11.65
CA GLU A 47 -22.23 -5.77 -11.08
C GLU A 47 -21.31 -6.04 -9.87
N LYS A 48 -21.69 -6.98 -8.99
CA LYS A 48 -20.85 -7.46 -7.86
C LYS A 48 -19.56 -8.10 -8.37
N LYS A 49 -19.63 -8.96 -9.39
CA LYS A 49 -18.45 -9.54 -10.07
C LYS A 49 -17.58 -8.48 -10.74
N ARG A 50 -18.18 -7.48 -11.39
CA ARG A 50 -17.46 -6.36 -12.04
C ARG A 50 -16.75 -5.50 -11.00
N LYS A 51 -17.39 -5.22 -9.85
CA LYS A 51 -16.79 -4.52 -8.71
C LYS A 51 -15.65 -5.32 -8.07
N ALA A 52 -15.83 -6.63 -7.88
CA ALA A 52 -14.77 -7.53 -7.40
C ALA A 52 -13.57 -7.59 -8.36
N ARG A 53 -13.80 -7.66 -9.68
CA ARG A 53 -12.74 -7.59 -10.70
C ARG A 53 -12.01 -6.25 -10.75
N ARG A 54 -12.66 -5.13 -10.37
CA ARG A 54 -11.98 -3.84 -10.19
C ARG A 54 -11.10 -3.81 -8.93
N ILE A 55 -11.35 -4.68 -7.96
CA ILE A 55 -10.57 -4.77 -6.71
C ILE A 55 -9.41 -5.76 -6.87
N ILE A 56 -9.63 -6.90 -7.55
CA ILE A 56 -8.59 -7.90 -7.83
C ILE A 56 -7.88 -7.52 -9.13
N THR A 57 -6.99 -6.54 -9.03
CA THR A 57 -6.03 -6.21 -10.09
C THR A 57 -4.68 -6.87 -9.80
N ILE A 58 -3.88 -7.13 -10.83
CA ILE A 58 -2.53 -7.68 -10.68
C ILE A 58 -1.70 -6.82 -9.70
N PRO A 59 -1.67 -5.47 -9.81
CA PRO A 59 -0.95 -4.63 -8.85
C PRO A 59 -1.42 -4.82 -7.41
N ASN A 60 -2.72 -4.90 -7.15
CA ASN A 60 -3.24 -5.07 -5.79
C ASN A 60 -2.85 -6.42 -5.18
N LEU A 61 -2.82 -7.48 -5.99
CA LEU A 61 -2.35 -8.79 -5.53
C LEU A 61 -0.85 -8.77 -5.20
N LEU A 62 -0.04 -8.05 -5.98
CA LEU A 62 1.39 -7.87 -5.73
C LEU A 62 1.64 -7.06 -4.43
N SER A 63 0.86 -6.01 -4.18
CA SER A 63 0.93 -5.23 -2.93
C SER A 63 0.50 -6.06 -1.71
N LEU A 64 -0.54 -6.89 -1.83
CA LEU A 64 -0.94 -7.81 -0.77
C LEU A 64 0.11 -8.89 -0.52
N PHE A 65 0.70 -9.44 -1.59
CA PHE A 65 1.81 -10.38 -1.50
C PHE A 65 2.99 -9.75 -0.75
N ARG A 66 3.33 -8.49 -1.03
CA ARG A 66 4.36 -7.76 -0.29
C ARG A 66 4.04 -7.66 1.20
N LEU A 67 2.79 -7.30 1.53
CA LEU A 67 2.35 -7.21 2.92
C LEU A 67 2.50 -8.55 3.66
N LEU A 68 2.28 -9.67 2.97
CA LEU A 68 2.50 -11.02 3.50
C LEU A 68 3.99 -11.39 3.61
N LEU A 69 4.84 -10.83 2.74
CA LEU A 69 6.30 -11.02 2.81
C LEU A 69 6.94 -10.33 4.03
N ILE A 70 6.32 -9.27 4.56
CA ILE A 70 6.83 -8.54 5.74
C ILE A 70 7.00 -9.46 6.97
N PRO A 71 5.96 -10.16 7.46
CA PRO A 71 6.12 -11.06 8.61
C PRO A 71 7.03 -12.25 8.30
N VAL A 72 7.04 -12.75 7.05
CA VAL A 72 7.95 -13.84 6.64
C VAL A 72 9.40 -13.39 6.74
N TYR A 73 9.73 -12.21 6.20
CA TYR A 73 11.04 -11.59 6.33
C TYR A 73 11.42 -11.38 7.80
N ALA A 74 10.52 -10.81 8.60
CA ALA A 74 10.80 -10.53 10.01
C ALA A 74 11.09 -11.81 10.80
N MET A 75 10.28 -12.86 10.59
CA MET A 75 10.48 -14.16 11.22
C MET A 75 11.83 -14.79 10.83
N LEU A 76 12.17 -14.78 9.54
CA LEU A 76 13.44 -15.33 9.06
C LEU A 76 14.64 -14.56 9.58
N TYR A 77 14.57 -13.23 9.59
CA TYR A 77 15.68 -12.39 10.04
C TYR A 77 15.91 -12.48 11.55
N VAL A 78 14.85 -12.49 12.36
CA VAL A 78 14.96 -12.58 13.83
C VAL A 78 15.56 -13.92 14.25
N HIS A 79 15.19 -15.02 13.59
CA HIS A 79 15.72 -16.37 13.89
C HIS A 79 16.98 -16.71 13.08
N ALA A 80 17.54 -15.77 12.31
CA ALA A 80 18.72 -16.03 11.51
C ALA A 80 19.96 -16.24 12.38
N GLU A 81 20.58 -17.41 12.28
CA GLU A 81 21.83 -17.73 12.98
C GLU A 81 22.98 -17.95 11.99
N THR A 82 22.68 -18.50 10.81
CA THR A 82 23.68 -18.84 9.81
C THR A 82 23.70 -17.84 8.65
N ALA A 83 24.82 -17.74 7.94
CA ALA A 83 24.94 -16.87 6.75
C ALA A 83 23.89 -17.18 5.68
N LYS A 84 23.41 -18.43 5.59
CA LYS A 84 22.36 -18.82 4.66
C LYS A 84 21.01 -18.20 5.02
N ASP A 85 20.69 -18.11 6.31
CA ASP A 85 19.42 -17.54 6.79
C ASP A 85 19.35 -16.02 6.52
N TYR A 86 20.47 -15.33 6.71
CA TYR A 86 20.62 -13.92 6.34
C TYR A 86 20.51 -13.68 4.84
N LEU A 87 21.16 -14.53 4.04
CA LEU A 87 21.06 -14.46 2.58
C LEU A 87 19.61 -14.69 2.12
N LEU A 88 18.90 -15.65 2.73
CA LEU A 88 17.49 -15.90 2.43
C LEU A 88 16.60 -14.72 2.83
N SER A 89 16.82 -14.15 4.01
CA SER A 89 16.10 -12.96 4.48
C SER A 89 16.33 -11.76 3.54
N GLY A 90 17.58 -11.54 3.14
CA GLY A 90 17.95 -10.51 2.17
C GLY A 90 17.36 -10.75 0.80
N ALA A 91 17.29 -12.00 0.34
CA ALA A 91 16.68 -12.38 -0.92
C ALA A 91 15.16 -12.12 -0.94
N ILE A 92 14.45 -12.41 0.16
CA ILE A 92 13.02 -12.11 0.27
C ILE A 92 12.77 -10.60 0.26
N LEU A 93 13.61 -9.84 0.96
CA LEU A 93 13.52 -8.38 0.96
C LEU A 93 13.81 -7.79 -0.43
N ALA A 94 14.81 -8.32 -1.13
CA ALA A 94 15.12 -7.94 -2.50
C ALA A 94 13.98 -8.29 -3.46
N LEU A 95 13.40 -9.49 -3.33
CA LEU A 95 12.24 -9.93 -4.11
C LEU A 95 11.06 -8.97 -3.90
N SER A 96 10.76 -8.63 -2.65
CA SER A 96 9.73 -7.64 -2.29
C SER A 96 9.93 -6.30 -3.00
N CYS A 97 11.17 -5.79 -3.03
CA CYS A 97 11.51 -4.55 -3.72
C CYS A 97 11.38 -4.67 -5.25
N ILE A 98 11.77 -5.81 -5.83
CA ILE A 98 11.62 -6.05 -7.26
C ILE A 98 10.13 -6.09 -7.64
N THR A 99 9.30 -6.74 -6.83
CA THR A 99 7.85 -6.81 -7.06
C THR A 99 7.20 -5.43 -7.11
N ASP A 100 7.64 -4.47 -6.29
CA ASP A 100 7.19 -3.05 -6.31
C ASP A 100 7.54 -2.31 -7.60
N LEU A 101 8.70 -2.61 -8.18
CA LEU A 101 9.06 -2.02 -9.46
C LEU A 101 8.16 -2.58 -10.57
N PHE A 102 7.86 -3.88 -10.51
CA PHE A 102 7.04 -4.56 -11.51
C PHE A 102 5.57 -4.16 -11.44
N ASP A 103 4.94 -4.11 -10.27
CA ASP A 103 3.53 -3.67 -10.19
C ASP A 103 3.36 -2.21 -10.62
N GLY A 104 4.30 -1.32 -10.29
CA GLY A 104 4.30 0.07 -10.74
C GLY A 104 4.51 0.22 -12.26
N LEU A 105 5.21 -0.72 -12.90
CA LEU A 105 5.31 -0.81 -14.36
C LEU A 105 4.02 -1.34 -15.00
N ILE A 106 3.46 -2.41 -14.44
CA ILE A 106 2.22 -3.05 -14.92
C ILE A 106 1.04 -2.10 -14.78
N ALA A 107 0.88 -1.43 -13.63
CA ALA A 107 -0.19 -0.47 -13.38
C ALA A 107 -0.19 0.67 -14.41
N ARG A 108 1.00 1.19 -14.76
CA ARG A 108 1.16 2.26 -15.77
C ARG A 108 0.93 1.78 -17.20
N ARG A 109 1.31 0.54 -17.52
CA ARG A 109 1.20 0.01 -18.88
C ARG A 109 -0.21 -0.49 -19.22
N PHE A 110 -0.94 -1.00 -18.24
CA PHE A 110 -2.25 -1.61 -18.43
C PHE A 110 -3.43 -0.77 -17.91
N ASP A 111 -3.16 0.44 -17.40
CA ASP A 111 -4.16 1.36 -16.81
C ASP A 111 -5.03 0.69 -15.71
N GLN A 112 -4.46 -0.33 -15.04
CA GLN A 112 -5.14 -1.15 -14.03
C GLN A 112 -5.07 -0.50 -12.64
N ILE A 113 -5.52 0.76 -12.56
CA ILE A 113 -5.46 1.56 -11.34
C ILE A 113 -6.74 1.36 -10.52
N SER A 114 -6.62 0.71 -9.37
CA SER A 114 -7.74 0.55 -8.41
C SER A 114 -7.64 1.56 -7.27
N ASN A 115 -8.78 2.00 -6.75
CA ASN A 115 -8.82 2.91 -5.59
C ASN A 115 -8.26 2.25 -4.32
N LEU A 116 -8.42 0.93 -4.21
CA LEU A 116 -7.90 0.16 -3.08
C LEU A 116 -6.37 0.03 -3.16
N GLY A 117 -5.81 -0.28 -4.34
CA GLY A 117 -4.36 -0.31 -4.56
C GLY A 117 -3.71 1.04 -4.27
N LYS A 118 -4.28 2.14 -4.77
CA LYS A 118 -3.81 3.51 -4.49
C LYS A 118 -3.63 3.82 -2.99
N ALA A 119 -4.48 3.26 -2.14
CA ALA A 119 -4.39 3.43 -0.70
C ALA A 119 -3.48 2.39 -0.03
N LEU A 120 -3.48 1.14 -0.52
CA LEU A 120 -2.74 0.03 0.04
C LEU A 120 -1.24 0.10 -0.28
N ASP A 121 -0.86 0.55 -1.48
CA ASP A 121 0.54 0.57 -1.92
C ASP A 121 1.43 1.44 -1.01
N PRO A 122 1.06 2.68 -0.66
CA PRO A 122 1.85 3.50 0.26
C PRO A 122 1.93 2.89 1.67
N ILE A 123 0.87 2.20 2.12
CA ILE A 123 0.85 1.57 3.44
C ILE A 123 1.81 0.37 3.46
N ALA A 124 1.73 -0.50 2.44
CA ALA A 124 2.61 -1.66 2.33
C ALA A 124 4.09 -1.26 2.19
N ASP A 125 4.38 -0.21 1.41
CA ASP A 125 5.75 0.32 1.25
C ASP A 125 6.31 0.83 2.59
N LYS A 126 5.55 1.66 3.33
CA LYS A 126 6.00 2.20 4.62
C LYS A 126 6.07 1.15 5.72
N ALA A 127 5.17 0.17 5.71
CA ALA A 127 5.24 -0.98 6.61
C ALA A 127 6.50 -1.81 6.34
N THR A 128 6.83 -2.06 5.07
CA THR A 128 8.05 -2.80 4.68
C THR A 128 9.29 -2.05 5.15
N GLN A 129 9.38 -0.73 4.89
CA GLN A 129 10.51 0.09 5.34
C GLN A 129 10.65 0.11 6.87
N GLY A 130 9.53 0.25 7.58
CA GLY A 130 9.51 0.30 9.04
C GLY A 130 9.93 -1.02 9.69
N VAL A 131 9.37 -2.15 9.25
CA VAL A 131 9.71 -3.48 9.80
C VAL A 131 11.14 -3.85 9.47
N MET A 132 11.60 -3.61 8.24
CA MET A 132 12.99 -3.82 7.84
C MET A 132 13.95 -3.03 8.73
N LEU A 133 13.71 -1.72 8.91
CA LEU A 133 14.56 -0.89 9.78
C LEU A 133 14.53 -1.38 11.24
N LEU A 134 13.36 -1.75 11.76
CA LEU A 134 13.21 -2.23 13.13
C LEU A 134 13.99 -3.53 13.35
N CYS A 135 13.86 -4.51 12.44
CA CYS A 135 14.60 -5.76 12.49
C CYS A 135 16.11 -5.52 12.51
N VAL A 136 16.64 -4.68 11.62
CA VAL A 136 18.09 -4.41 11.57
C VAL A 136 18.55 -3.56 12.76
N ALA A 137 17.71 -2.66 13.28
CA ALA A 137 18.01 -1.84 14.46
C ALA A 137 18.12 -2.66 15.76
N ASP A 138 17.40 -3.77 15.86
CA ASP A 138 17.52 -4.72 16.98
C ASP A 138 18.94 -5.31 17.06
N ARG A 139 19.54 -5.67 15.91
CA ARG A 139 20.92 -6.19 15.85
C ARG A 139 22.00 -5.12 15.86
N HIS A 140 21.70 -3.94 15.34
CA HIS A 140 22.63 -2.81 15.27
C HIS A 140 22.04 -1.59 15.99
N PRO A 141 22.32 -1.39 17.30
CA PRO A 141 21.66 -0.36 18.10
C PRO A 141 21.80 1.06 17.55
N VAL A 142 22.87 1.36 16.82
CA VAL A 142 23.08 2.66 16.16
C VAL A 142 21.99 3.01 15.14
N LEU A 143 21.31 2.03 14.56
CA LEU A 143 20.21 2.24 13.60
C LEU A 143 18.92 2.74 14.25
N TRP A 144 18.76 2.67 15.58
CA TRP A 144 17.60 3.27 16.25
C TRP A 144 17.47 4.77 15.97
N TRP A 145 18.60 5.47 15.82
CA TRP A 145 18.61 6.88 15.40
C TRP A 145 18.04 7.06 13.99
N LEU A 146 18.40 6.17 13.07
CA LEU A 146 17.88 6.19 11.71
C LEU A 146 16.39 5.84 11.68
N PHE A 147 15.94 4.86 12.47
CA PHE A 147 14.53 4.52 12.63
C PHE A 147 13.71 5.68 13.19
N GLY A 148 14.21 6.36 14.24
CA GLY A 148 13.56 7.55 14.79
C GLY A 148 13.44 8.68 13.76
N PHE A 149 14.49 8.90 12.96
CA PHE A 149 14.46 9.91 11.91
C PHE A 149 13.50 9.53 10.77
N PHE A 150 13.46 8.26 10.39
CA PHE A 150 12.49 7.71 9.45
C PHE A 150 11.06 7.94 9.94
N ALA A 151 10.75 7.56 11.18
CA ALA A 151 9.43 7.73 11.79
C ALA A 151 9.01 9.21 11.82
N LEU A 152 9.92 10.12 12.15
CA LEU A 152 9.67 11.56 12.12
C LEU A 152 9.35 12.05 10.70
N LYS A 153 10.18 11.69 9.71
CA LYS A 153 10.00 12.10 8.31
C LYS A 153 8.67 11.60 7.74
N GLU A 154 8.34 10.33 7.97
CA GLU A 154 7.14 9.71 7.44
C GLU A 154 5.89 10.18 8.18
N GLY A 155 5.96 10.31 9.51
CA GLY A 155 4.89 10.91 10.32
C GLY A 155 4.59 12.35 9.87
N PHE A 156 5.62 13.16 9.60
CA PHE A 156 5.43 14.50 9.05
C PHE A 156 4.71 14.47 7.69
N GLN A 157 5.14 13.63 6.75
CA GLN A 157 4.50 13.54 5.43
C GLN A 157 3.04 13.07 5.53
N LEU A 158 2.75 12.13 6.43
CA LEU A 158 1.39 11.66 6.71
C LEU A 158 0.51 12.79 7.26
N VAL A 159 0.97 13.46 8.32
CA VAL A 159 0.23 14.55 8.98
C VAL A 159 -0.03 15.70 8.03
N MET A 160 1.00 16.14 7.30
CA MET A 160 0.87 17.21 6.31
C MET A 160 -0.04 16.81 5.15
N GLY A 161 0.08 15.58 4.66
CA GLY A 161 -0.80 15.03 3.62
C GLY A 161 -2.27 15.05 4.05
N CYS A 162 -2.58 14.53 5.25
CA CYS A 162 -3.93 14.56 5.80
C CYS A 162 -4.46 15.99 6.02
N TRP A 163 -3.61 16.91 6.48
CA TRP A 163 -4.00 18.30 6.71
C TRP A 163 -4.36 19.03 5.41
N TYR A 164 -3.58 18.86 4.35
CA TYR A 164 -3.86 19.45 3.05
C TYR A 164 -5.05 18.77 2.35
N LEU A 165 -5.21 17.46 2.53
CA LEU A 165 -6.36 16.73 1.99
C LEU A 165 -7.69 17.29 2.54
N ARG A 166 -7.74 17.65 3.83
CA ARG A 166 -8.89 18.35 4.43
C ARG A 166 -9.19 19.72 3.82
N LYS A 167 -8.20 20.35 3.19
CA LYS A 167 -8.33 21.64 2.48
C LYS A 167 -8.65 21.47 0.99
N GLY A 168 -8.88 20.23 0.52
CA GLY A 168 -9.08 19.95 -0.90
C GLY A 168 -7.83 20.20 -1.73
N GLN A 169 -6.65 19.98 -1.14
CA GLN A 169 -5.36 20.15 -1.80
C GLN A 169 -4.50 18.91 -1.60
N MET A 170 -3.69 18.54 -2.59
CA MET A 170 -2.73 17.43 -2.48
C MET A 170 -1.43 17.72 -3.23
N LEU A 171 -0.35 17.01 -2.89
CA LEU A 171 0.79 16.96 -3.80
C LEU A 171 0.45 16.04 -4.99
N PRO A 172 0.92 16.37 -6.21
CA PRO A 172 0.68 15.58 -7.42
C PRO A 172 1.38 14.20 -7.40
N GLY A 173 2.09 13.87 -6.32
CA GLY A 173 2.71 12.57 -6.10
C GLY A 173 3.97 12.65 -5.25
N ALA A 174 4.63 11.50 -5.07
CA ALA A 174 5.90 11.42 -4.36
C ALA A 174 7.00 12.21 -5.10
N LEU A 175 7.66 13.12 -4.39
CA LEU A 175 8.80 13.88 -4.90
C LEU A 175 9.95 12.94 -5.28
N MET A 176 10.72 13.31 -6.32
CA MET A 176 11.88 12.53 -6.77
C MET A 176 12.88 12.29 -5.64
N SER A 177 13.13 13.28 -4.78
CA SER A 177 14.01 13.12 -3.61
C SER A 177 13.48 12.09 -2.61
N GLY A 178 12.16 11.94 -2.49
CA GLY A 178 11.53 10.86 -1.73
C GLY A 178 11.83 9.49 -2.32
N LYS A 179 11.62 9.34 -3.63
CA LYS A 179 11.86 8.07 -4.35
C LYS A 179 13.32 7.63 -4.23
N VAL A 180 14.27 8.54 -4.48
CA VAL A 180 15.70 8.26 -4.37
C VAL A 180 16.08 7.87 -2.94
N SER A 181 15.56 8.59 -1.93
CA SER A 181 15.80 8.24 -0.52
C SER A 181 15.31 6.84 -0.17
N THR A 182 14.16 6.42 -0.68
CA THR A 182 13.62 5.07 -0.47
C THR A 182 14.48 4.00 -1.13
N VAL A 183 14.92 4.22 -2.38
CA VAL A 183 15.80 3.27 -3.09
C VAL A 183 17.13 3.11 -2.35
N VAL A 184 17.74 4.21 -1.92
CA VAL A 184 18.99 4.18 -1.15
C VAL A 184 18.80 3.43 0.17
N LEU A 185 17.70 3.66 0.87
CA LEU A 185 17.36 2.95 2.11
C LEU A 185 17.26 1.43 1.87
N PHE A 186 16.48 1.00 0.87
CA PHE A 186 16.34 -0.42 0.54
C PHE A 186 17.69 -1.08 0.20
N LEU A 187 18.50 -0.45 -0.64
CA LEU A 187 19.81 -0.99 -1.01
C LEU A 187 20.74 -1.15 0.21
N CYS A 188 20.80 -0.13 1.07
CA CYS A 188 21.64 -0.20 2.27
C CYS A 188 21.13 -1.25 3.25
N MET A 189 19.82 -1.38 3.43
CA MET A 189 19.23 -2.37 4.33
C MET A 189 19.40 -3.80 3.81
N ILE A 190 19.22 -4.05 2.51
CA ILE A 190 19.49 -5.37 1.91
C ILE A 190 20.96 -5.75 2.14
N LEU A 191 21.90 -4.81 1.95
CA LEU A 191 23.31 -5.05 2.18
C LEU A 191 23.61 -5.38 3.65
N LEU A 192 23.04 -4.64 4.60
CA LEU A 192 23.17 -4.89 6.04
C LEU A 192 22.57 -6.24 6.45
N VAL A 193 21.45 -6.64 5.84
CA VAL A 193 20.80 -7.92 6.09
C VAL A 193 21.67 -9.09 5.61
N ILE A 194 22.24 -8.99 4.40
CA ILE A 194 23.06 -10.06 3.82
C ILE A 194 24.41 -10.19 4.54
N PHE A 195 24.99 -9.07 4.97
CA PHE A 195 26.29 -9.02 5.65
C PHE A 195 26.15 -8.50 7.10
N PRO A 196 25.55 -9.28 8.01
CA PRO A 196 25.27 -8.86 9.39
C PRO A 196 26.54 -8.63 10.22
N ARG A 197 27.67 -9.24 9.83
CA ARG A 197 28.98 -9.10 10.49
C ARG A 197 29.87 -8.04 9.83
N MET A 198 29.28 -7.01 9.23
CA MET A 198 30.04 -5.87 8.71
C MET A 198 30.78 -5.15 9.85
N HIS A 199 31.98 -4.65 9.52
CA HIS A 199 32.77 -3.87 10.47
C HIS A 199 32.04 -2.57 10.84
N SER A 200 32.15 -2.14 12.09
CA SER A 200 31.33 -1.06 12.66
C SER A 200 31.38 0.26 11.87
N TRP A 201 32.56 0.63 11.34
CA TRP A 201 32.70 1.84 10.51
C TRP A 201 31.86 1.77 9.24
N ALA A 202 31.73 0.59 8.63
CA ALA A 202 31.00 0.42 7.38
C ALA A 202 29.49 0.51 7.62
N VAL A 203 29.00 -0.03 8.74
CA VAL A 203 27.61 0.16 9.19
C VAL A 203 27.30 1.64 9.41
N VAL A 204 28.20 2.37 10.08
CA VAL A 204 28.05 3.81 10.32
C VAL A 204 28.06 4.61 9.01
N LEU A 205 28.93 4.27 8.06
CA LEU A 205 28.95 4.92 6.74
C LEU A 205 27.63 4.73 5.98
N LEU A 206 27.09 3.50 5.96
CA LEU A 206 25.78 3.23 5.35
C LEU A 206 24.66 4.01 6.05
N LEU A 207 24.69 4.08 7.38
CA LEU A 207 23.74 4.87 8.15
C LEU A 207 23.80 6.34 7.78
N ILE A 208 25.00 6.94 7.74
CA ILE A 208 25.18 8.35 7.37
C ILE A 208 24.67 8.59 5.95
N LEU A 209 24.97 7.69 5.00
CA LEU A 209 24.47 7.76 3.63
C LEU A 209 22.93 7.77 3.60
N CYS A 210 22.28 6.84 4.29
CA CYS A 210 20.82 6.80 4.39
C CYS A 210 20.27 8.08 5.03
N ALA A 211 20.88 8.55 6.13
CA ALA A 211 20.44 9.72 6.86
C ALA A 211 20.53 11.00 5.99
N ILE A 212 21.60 11.17 5.21
CA ILE A 212 21.76 12.31 4.30
C ILE A 212 20.64 12.33 3.26
N PHE A 213 20.40 11.22 2.55
CA PHE A 213 19.34 11.16 1.54
C PHE A 213 17.95 11.35 2.15
N MET A 214 17.73 10.80 3.34
CA MET A 214 16.50 10.98 4.09
C MET A 214 16.30 12.43 4.51
N ALA A 215 17.35 13.13 4.94
CA ALA A 215 17.31 14.54 5.28
C ALA A 215 17.05 15.43 4.07
N VAL A 216 17.75 15.19 2.95
CA VAL A 216 17.49 15.89 1.67
C VAL A 216 16.04 15.73 1.25
N SER A 217 15.50 14.50 1.36
CA SER A 217 14.10 14.23 1.10
C SER A 217 13.18 15.00 2.05
N PHE A 218 13.45 14.99 3.36
CA PHE A 218 12.65 15.69 4.37
C PHE A 218 12.59 17.20 4.13
N ILE A 219 13.75 17.84 3.89
CA ILE A 219 13.83 19.27 3.55
C ILE A 219 13.08 19.57 2.25
N SER A 220 13.17 18.69 1.26
CA SER A 220 12.42 18.84 0.00
C SER A 220 10.92 18.81 0.22
N TYR A 221 10.41 17.92 1.08
CA TYR A 221 8.99 17.87 1.44
C TYR A 221 8.55 19.10 2.21
N ILE A 222 9.34 19.57 3.19
CA ILE A 222 9.06 20.83 3.90
C ILE A 222 8.93 21.98 2.92
N LYS A 223 9.89 22.12 1.98
CA LYS A 223 9.84 23.15 0.93
C LYS A 223 8.65 22.98 -0.01
N ALA A 224 8.21 21.76 -0.30
CA ALA A 224 7.07 21.53 -1.18
C ALA A 224 5.73 21.92 -0.53
N TYR A 225 5.60 21.75 0.80
CA TYR A 225 4.41 22.16 1.55
C TYR A 225 4.42 23.66 1.91
N PHE A 226 5.55 24.18 2.40
CA PHE A 226 5.64 25.53 2.98
C PHE A 226 6.44 26.54 2.14
N GLY A 227 7.25 26.09 1.18
CA GLY A 227 8.17 26.95 0.44
C GLY A 227 7.48 27.87 -0.58
N ARG A 228 8.24 28.84 -1.12
CA ARG A 228 7.77 29.81 -2.12
C ARG A 228 7.17 29.18 -3.37
N ASN A 229 7.64 27.99 -3.76
CA ASN A 229 7.13 27.21 -4.90
C ASN A 229 6.31 26.02 -4.37
N LYS A 230 5.21 26.29 -3.66
CA LYS A 230 4.32 25.22 -3.19
C LYS A 230 3.90 24.36 -4.38
N LYS A 231 4.17 23.06 -4.29
CA LYS A 231 3.77 22.07 -5.31
C LYS A 231 2.43 21.43 -4.97
N VAL A 232 1.64 22.07 -4.11
CA VAL A 232 0.35 21.56 -3.68
C VAL A 232 -0.71 22.08 -4.65
N GLU A 233 -1.40 21.15 -5.31
CA GLU A 233 -2.44 21.42 -6.29
C GLU A 233 -3.82 21.25 -5.64
N LYS A 234 -4.84 21.93 -6.19
CA LYS A 234 -6.23 21.70 -5.78
C LYS A 234 -6.74 20.39 -6.37
N LEU A 235 -7.43 19.61 -5.53
CA LEU A 235 -8.15 18.39 -5.92
C LEU A 235 -9.27 18.67 -6.91
#